data_AF-A0A2W7R461-F1
#
_entry.id   AF-A0A2W7R461-F1
#
_cell.length_a   1.000
_cell.length_b   1.000
_cell.length_c   1.000
_cell.angle_alpha   90.00
_cell.angle_beta   90.00
_cell.angle_gamma   90.00
#
_symmetry.space_group_name_H-M   'P 1'
#
loop_
_entity.id
_entity.type
_entity.pdbx_description
1 polymer ?
#
loop_
_entity_poly.entity_id
_entity_poly.type
_entity_poly.pdbx_seq_one_letter_code
_entity_poly.pdbx_strand_id
1 'polypeptide(L)'
;MTAQKLYAGAKLRELRTRLGLTQKVFAEKLGASLPYLNQMENNHRPVSATVVLALAQEFGLDVTVLTTGEAERMVTDMREALADPVFAAGAPPLADLRLAASNAPALARAFLDLHRAYRQSHERLASLDEVLGRDDTVLRPSPWEEVRDFFHYCDNYLDAIDRAAEHYSAPGGIRKDVVLIASETLAKAGVSLQLSDMTTIRRFDPGQRALELSARANGATQRFQLLHQVALLTQNDLLEATLDLARFQSAEARDIAKIGLANYFAGAALLPYRPFQQAALETRHDLERLADIFGASIEQVAHRLSTLQRPGAKGVPFFFVRVDQAGTITKRHSATRFQFARYGGACPLWNVHRAFETPGHFLRQLAQTPDGVRYLLLARDVSKSGGSFHAPVRRFAIGLGCEVQHAGALVYADGLDLKGQFEPIGISCRICDRQECHQRSVPPIERQLRVDPDRRGLLPYEIVG
;
A
#
# COMPACT_ATOMS: atom_id res chain seq x y z
N MET A 1 -20.50 -16.36 -16.67
CA MET A 1 -19.17 -16.09 -16.09
C MET A 1 -18.57 -17.43 -15.67
N THR A 2 -17.47 -17.85 -16.28
CA THR A 2 -16.74 -19.06 -15.87
C THR A 2 -16.16 -18.83 -14.47
N ALA A 3 -16.49 -19.71 -13.51
CA ALA A 3 -15.97 -19.61 -12.15
C ALA A 3 -14.43 -19.70 -12.18
N GLN A 4 -13.77 -18.65 -11.68
CA GLN A 4 -12.32 -18.56 -11.63
C GLN A 4 -11.77 -19.65 -10.69
N LYS A 5 -10.81 -20.45 -11.18
CA LYS A 5 -10.19 -21.53 -10.40
C LYS A 5 -9.31 -20.94 -9.28
N LEU A 6 -9.54 -21.34 -8.03
CA LEU A 6 -8.79 -20.86 -6.87
C LEU A 6 -7.51 -21.67 -6.65
N TYR A 7 -6.34 -21.04 -6.75
CA TYR A 7 -5.05 -21.65 -6.46
C TYR A 7 -4.45 -20.98 -5.23
N ALA A 8 -4.43 -21.68 -4.08
CA ALA A 8 -4.03 -21.13 -2.78
C ALA A 8 -3.06 -22.06 -2.02
N GLY A 9 -2.21 -22.80 -2.74
CA GLY A 9 -1.34 -23.84 -2.19
C GLY A 9 -0.35 -23.35 -1.13
N ALA A 10 0.28 -22.20 -1.34
CA ALA A 10 1.17 -21.60 -0.35
C ALA A 10 0.44 -21.26 0.96
N LYS A 11 -0.78 -20.70 0.87
CA LYS A 11 -1.60 -20.38 2.05
C LYS A 11 -2.10 -21.62 2.79
N LEU A 12 -2.46 -22.68 2.06
CA LEU A 12 -2.78 -23.99 2.66
C LEU A 12 -1.60 -24.53 3.46
N ARG A 13 -0.40 -24.48 2.87
CA ARG A 13 0.84 -24.94 3.52
C ARG A 13 1.22 -24.09 4.73
N GLU A 14 1.10 -22.77 4.62
CA GLU A 14 1.32 -21.81 5.70
C GLU A 14 0.38 -22.09 6.88
N LEU A 15 -0.93 -22.20 6.62
CA LEU A 15 -1.95 -22.49 7.63
C LEU A 15 -1.67 -23.82 8.33
N ARG A 16 -1.39 -24.88 7.55
CA ARG A 16 -1.06 -26.20 8.09
C ARG A 16 0.16 -26.14 9.01
N THR A 17 1.21 -25.44 8.56
CA THR A 17 2.48 -25.34 9.30
C THR A 17 2.28 -24.53 10.59
N ARG A 18 1.53 -23.43 10.53
CA ARG A 18 1.17 -22.60 11.70
C ARG A 18 0.38 -23.38 12.76
N LEU A 19 -0.46 -24.31 12.33
CA LEU A 19 -1.23 -25.19 13.21
C LEU A 19 -0.43 -26.43 13.70
N GLY A 20 0.82 -26.59 13.26
CA GLY A 20 1.65 -27.76 13.61
C GLY A 20 1.12 -29.09 13.07
N LEU A 21 0.29 -29.06 12.02
CA LEU A 21 -0.36 -30.26 11.49
C LEU A 21 0.49 -30.93 10.40
N THR A 22 0.50 -32.27 10.38
CA THR A 22 1.03 -33.03 9.24
C THR A 22 0.06 -32.96 8.06
N GLN A 23 0.54 -33.18 6.82
CA GLN A 23 -0.34 -33.20 5.64
C GLN A 23 -1.46 -34.24 5.79
N LYS A 24 -1.19 -35.39 6.42
CA LYS A 24 -2.21 -36.44 6.63
C LYS A 24 -3.36 -35.93 7.50
N VAL A 25 -3.05 -35.39 8.67
CA VAL A 25 -4.07 -34.89 9.62
C VAL A 25 -4.81 -33.68 9.04
N PHE A 26 -4.11 -32.83 8.30
CA PHE A 26 -4.73 -31.68 7.65
C PHE A 26 -5.67 -32.09 6.51
N ALA A 27 -5.32 -33.11 5.72
CA ALA A 27 -6.17 -33.64 4.66
C ALA A 27 -7.45 -34.25 5.24
N GLU A 28 -7.34 -35.04 6.31
CA GLU A 28 -8.47 -35.64 7.04
C GLU A 28 -9.44 -34.56 7.55
N LYS A 29 -8.91 -33.52 8.21
CA LYS A 29 -9.73 -32.39 8.69
C LYS A 29 -10.43 -31.62 7.56
N LEU A 30 -9.83 -31.58 6.38
CA LEU A 30 -10.40 -30.90 5.21
C LEU A 30 -11.34 -31.78 4.37
N GLY A 31 -11.57 -33.04 4.77
CA GLY A 31 -12.34 -34.00 3.98
C GLY A 31 -11.69 -34.32 2.63
N ALA A 32 -10.36 -34.19 2.52
CA ALA A 32 -9.57 -34.43 1.32
C ALA A 32 -8.64 -35.63 1.50
N SER A 33 -8.27 -36.30 0.40
CA SER A 33 -7.23 -37.32 0.45
C SER A 33 -5.84 -36.66 0.54
N LEU A 34 -4.88 -37.35 1.16
CA LEU A 34 -3.49 -36.87 1.27
C LEU A 34 -2.86 -36.51 -0.10
N PRO A 35 -3.00 -37.32 -1.17
CA PRO A 35 -2.51 -36.94 -2.50
C PRO A 35 -3.20 -35.70 -3.06
N TYR A 36 -4.50 -35.54 -2.79
CA TYR A 36 -5.27 -34.39 -3.25
C TYR A 36 -4.86 -33.11 -2.52
N LEU A 37 -4.64 -33.17 -1.20
CA LEU A 37 -4.07 -32.06 -0.43
C LEU A 37 -2.67 -31.69 -0.95
N ASN A 38 -1.81 -32.67 -1.22
CA ASN A 38 -0.47 -32.41 -1.75
C ASN A 38 -0.53 -31.69 -3.10
N GLN A 39 -1.44 -32.11 -4.00
CA GLN A 39 -1.65 -31.42 -5.28
C GLN A 39 -2.18 -29.99 -5.10
N MET A 40 -3.07 -29.75 -4.14
CA MET A 40 -3.56 -28.40 -3.83
C MET A 40 -2.46 -27.52 -3.20
N GLU A 41 -1.69 -28.04 -2.24
CA GLU A 41 -0.58 -27.32 -1.61
C GLU A 41 0.53 -26.94 -2.59
N ASN A 42 0.67 -27.66 -3.70
CA ASN A 42 1.61 -27.37 -4.78
C ASN A 42 0.94 -26.69 -6.00
N ASN A 43 -0.32 -26.26 -5.87
CA ASN A 43 -1.10 -25.66 -6.94
C ASN A 43 -1.20 -26.48 -8.25
N HIS A 44 -0.95 -27.79 -8.20
CA HIS A 44 -1.23 -28.70 -9.33
C HIS A 44 -2.74 -28.89 -9.54
N ARG A 45 -3.53 -28.71 -8.47
CA ARG A 45 -4.99 -28.63 -8.55
C ARG A 45 -5.52 -27.39 -7.85
N PRO A 46 -6.59 -26.78 -8.38
CA PRO A 46 -7.27 -25.71 -7.66
C PRO A 46 -7.95 -26.26 -6.41
N VAL A 47 -8.08 -25.41 -5.40
CA VAL A 47 -8.80 -25.70 -4.17
C VAL A 47 -10.29 -25.84 -4.48
N SER A 48 -10.86 -27.00 -4.14
CA SER A 48 -12.29 -27.26 -4.37
C SER A 48 -13.17 -26.47 -3.41
N ALA A 49 -14.42 -26.21 -3.81
CA ALA A 49 -15.41 -25.53 -2.96
C ALA A 49 -15.61 -26.25 -1.61
N THR A 50 -15.58 -27.58 -1.61
CA THR A 50 -15.69 -28.41 -0.40
C THR A 50 -14.55 -28.15 0.57
N VAL A 51 -13.31 -28.05 0.05
CA VAL A 51 -12.12 -27.76 0.87
C VAL A 51 -12.16 -26.32 1.40
N VAL A 52 -12.65 -25.38 0.59
CA VAL A 52 -12.85 -23.98 1.03
C VAL A 52 -13.87 -23.89 2.18
N LEU A 53 -14.98 -24.61 2.08
CA LEU A 53 -15.99 -24.70 3.14
C LEU A 53 -15.40 -25.35 4.42
N ALA A 54 -14.65 -26.43 4.27
CA ALA A 54 -13.97 -27.07 5.40
C ALA A 54 -12.95 -26.14 6.07
N LEU A 55 -12.21 -25.35 5.29
CA LEU A 55 -11.29 -24.33 5.83
C LEU A 55 -12.02 -23.28 6.67
N ALA A 56 -13.19 -22.83 6.21
CA ALA A 56 -13.99 -21.85 6.92
C ALA A 56 -14.60 -22.45 8.21
N GLN A 57 -15.10 -23.68 8.16
CA GLN A 57 -15.78 -24.34 9.28
C GLN A 57 -14.81 -24.83 10.36
N GLU A 58 -13.76 -25.56 9.97
CA GLU A 58 -12.84 -26.20 10.92
C GLU A 58 -11.81 -25.23 11.50
N PHE A 59 -11.44 -24.20 10.72
CA PHE A 59 -10.33 -23.30 11.08
C PHE A 59 -10.71 -21.83 11.15
N GLY A 60 -12.00 -21.50 10.98
CA GLY A 60 -12.49 -20.11 11.01
C GLY A 60 -11.85 -19.22 9.94
N LEU A 61 -11.36 -19.81 8.84
CA LEU A 61 -10.63 -19.08 7.82
C LEU A 61 -11.59 -18.25 6.96
N ASP A 62 -11.35 -16.95 6.91
CA ASP A 62 -12.02 -16.06 5.94
C ASP A 62 -11.53 -16.42 4.52
N VAL A 63 -12.44 -16.97 3.70
CA VAL A 63 -12.17 -17.44 2.34
C VAL A 63 -11.58 -16.34 1.45
N THR A 64 -11.87 -15.07 1.75
CA THR A 64 -11.32 -13.93 1.01
C THR A 64 -9.81 -13.75 1.19
N VAL A 65 -9.21 -14.41 2.21
CA VAL A 65 -7.76 -14.45 2.47
C VAL A 65 -7.06 -15.49 1.57
N LEU A 66 -7.79 -16.45 1.00
CA LEU A 66 -7.23 -17.39 0.02
C LEU A 66 -7.14 -16.80 -1.39
N THR A 67 -7.89 -15.72 -1.65
CA THR A 67 -7.96 -14.99 -2.92
C THR A 67 -7.08 -13.74 -2.95
N THR A 68 -6.23 -13.50 -1.95
CA THR A 68 -5.50 -12.23 -1.80
C THR A 68 -4.55 -11.95 -2.95
N GLY A 69 -4.52 -10.68 -3.39
CA GLY A 69 -3.76 -10.17 -4.53
C GLY A 69 -2.24 -10.10 -4.33
N GLU A 70 -1.67 -10.77 -3.34
CA GLU A 70 -0.21 -10.82 -3.12
C GLU A 70 0.50 -11.42 -4.34
N ALA A 71 -0.03 -12.53 -4.88
CA ALA A 71 0.51 -13.15 -6.08
C ALA A 71 0.34 -12.26 -7.32
N GLU A 72 -0.78 -11.55 -7.46
CA GLU A 72 -1.01 -10.63 -8.58
C GLU A 72 -0.07 -9.42 -8.54
N ARG A 73 0.18 -8.85 -7.35
CA ARG A 73 1.18 -7.77 -7.16
C ARG A 73 2.58 -8.27 -7.54
N MET A 74 2.99 -9.42 -6.99
CA MET A 74 4.28 -10.04 -7.30
C MET A 74 4.46 -10.28 -8.81
N VAL A 75 3.42 -10.74 -9.50
CA VAL A 75 3.45 -10.95 -10.97
C VAL A 75 3.74 -9.65 -11.70
N THR A 76 3.08 -8.56 -11.34
CA THR A 76 3.36 -7.26 -11.96
C THR A 76 4.74 -6.75 -11.64
N ASP A 77 5.17 -6.90 -10.39
CA ASP A 77 6.52 -6.48 -9.99
C ASP A 77 7.57 -7.24 -10.81
N MET A 78 7.35 -8.53 -11.04
CA MET A 78 8.22 -9.35 -11.91
C MET A 78 8.13 -8.92 -13.36
N ARG A 79 6.95 -8.58 -13.90
CA ARG A 79 6.83 -8.03 -15.26
C ARG A 79 7.60 -6.73 -15.41
N GLU A 80 7.45 -5.82 -14.44
CA GLU A 80 8.15 -4.54 -14.45
C GLU A 80 9.68 -4.73 -14.38
N ALA A 81 10.15 -5.69 -13.58
CA ALA A 81 11.56 -6.07 -13.54
C ALA A 81 12.06 -6.71 -14.85
N LEU A 82 11.29 -7.65 -15.41
CA LEU A 82 11.61 -8.36 -16.65
C LEU A 82 11.49 -7.50 -17.90
N ALA A 83 10.84 -6.35 -17.81
CA ALA A 83 10.86 -5.33 -18.84
C ALA A 83 12.23 -4.62 -18.95
N ASP A 84 13.20 -4.88 -18.06
CA ASP A 84 14.55 -4.34 -18.22
C ASP A 84 15.30 -5.00 -19.40
N PRO A 85 16.05 -4.24 -20.22
CA PRO A 85 16.79 -4.76 -21.36
C PRO A 85 17.75 -5.92 -21.06
N VAL A 86 18.21 -6.06 -19.80
CA VAL A 86 19.03 -7.22 -19.39
C VAL A 86 18.35 -8.57 -19.63
N PHE A 87 17.01 -8.59 -19.74
CA PHE A 87 16.21 -9.80 -20.00
C PHE A 87 15.70 -9.92 -21.45
N ALA A 88 16.16 -9.07 -22.37
CA ALA A 88 15.68 -9.04 -23.76
C ALA A 88 15.86 -10.37 -24.52
N ALA A 89 16.80 -11.22 -24.09
CA ALA A 89 17.08 -12.52 -24.71
C ALA A 89 16.07 -13.63 -24.34
N GLY A 90 15.13 -13.39 -23.44
CA GLY A 90 14.14 -14.41 -23.08
C GLY A 90 13.34 -14.12 -21.81
N ALA A 91 12.47 -13.11 -21.85
CA ALA A 91 11.52 -12.87 -20.77
C ALA A 91 10.51 -14.03 -20.64
N PRO A 92 10.32 -14.62 -19.44
CA PRO A 92 9.34 -15.68 -19.23
C PRO A 92 7.90 -15.25 -19.56
N PRO A 93 7.05 -16.14 -20.09
CA PRO A 93 5.65 -15.83 -20.33
C PRO A 93 4.90 -15.57 -19.03
N LEU A 94 3.80 -14.80 -19.12
CA LEU A 94 2.96 -14.42 -17.95
C LEU A 94 2.48 -15.61 -17.12
N ALA A 95 2.28 -16.77 -17.74
CA ALA A 95 1.88 -17.99 -17.05
C ALA A 95 2.94 -18.46 -16.04
N ASP A 96 4.22 -18.35 -16.39
CA ASP A 96 5.34 -18.77 -15.54
C ASP A 96 5.54 -17.80 -14.38
N LEU A 97 5.31 -16.50 -14.60
CA LEU A 97 5.32 -15.49 -13.54
C LEU A 97 4.22 -15.78 -12.50
N ARG A 98 3.02 -16.13 -12.95
CA ARG A 98 1.91 -16.52 -12.05
C ARG A 98 2.25 -17.77 -11.25
N LEU A 99 2.91 -18.74 -11.88
CA LEU A 99 3.35 -19.96 -11.23
C LEU A 99 4.41 -19.66 -10.16
N ALA A 100 5.42 -18.85 -10.48
CA ALA A 100 6.47 -18.45 -9.56
C ALA A 100 5.93 -17.67 -8.36
N ALA A 101 5.06 -16.67 -8.60
CA ALA A 101 4.43 -15.89 -7.53
C ALA A 101 3.61 -16.77 -6.56
N SER A 102 2.94 -17.80 -7.07
CA SER A 102 2.05 -18.65 -6.28
C SER A 102 2.77 -19.79 -5.57
N ASN A 103 3.85 -20.33 -6.15
CA ASN A 103 4.54 -21.53 -5.66
C ASN A 103 5.89 -21.25 -5.00
N ALA A 104 6.57 -20.18 -5.39
CA ALA A 104 7.88 -19.81 -4.89
C ALA A 104 7.96 -18.31 -4.57
N PRO A 105 7.05 -17.76 -3.73
CA PRO A 105 7.02 -16.32 -3.45
C PRO A 105 8.31 -15.80 -2.82
N ALA A 106 9.00 -16.60 -2.01
CA ALA A 106 10.31 -16.23 -1.46
C ALA A 106 11.39 -16.09 -2.54
N LEU A 107 11.38 -16.97 -3.55
CA LEU A 107 12.28 -16.88 -4.70
C LEU A 107 11.94 -15.68 -5.58
N ALA A 108 10.64 -15.45 -5.84
CA ALA A 108 10.18 -14.29 -6.59
C ALA A 108 10.62 -12.97 -5.92
N ARG A 109 10.50 -12.87 -4.58
CA ARG A 109 11.02 -11.72 -3.82
C ARG A 109 12.53 -11.58 -3.95
N ALA A 110 13.28 -12.66 -3.79
CA ALA A 110 14.75 -12.64 -3.93
C ALA A 110 15.18 -12.21 -5.34
N PHE A 111 14.48 -12.66 -6.38
CA PHE A 111 14.69 -12.21 -7.77
C PHE A 111 14.43 -10.71 -7.92
N LEU A 112 13.34 -10.20 -7.38
CA LEU A 112 13.03 -8.76 -7.42
C LEU A 112 14.06 -7.92 -6.66
N ASP A 113 14.56 -8.42 -5.53
CA ASP A 113 15.61 -7.75 -4.76
C ASP A 113 16.95 -7.74 -5.53
N LEU A 114 17.27 -8.83 -6.23
CA LEU A 114 18.44 -8.90 -7.12
C LEU A 114 18.32 -7.92 -8.29
N HIS A 115 17.17 -7.87 -8.96
CA HIS A 115 16.95 -6.92 -10.06
C HIS A 115 17.05 -5.46 -9.60
N ARG A 116 16.53 -5.15 -8.41
CA ARG A 116 16.71 -3.84 -7.78
C ARG A 116 18.16 -3.50 -7.55
N ALA A 117 18.93 -4.42 -6.98
CA ALA A 117 20.36 -4.23 -6.78
C ALA A 117 21.07 -4.01 -8.12
N TYR A 118 20.73 -4.77 -9.16
CA TYR A 118 21.25 -4.59 -10.51
C TYR A 118 20.95 -3.18 -11.08
N ARG A 119 19.70 -2.73 -11.01
CA ARG A 119 19.28 -1.38 -11.44
C ARG A 119 20.04 -0.28 -10.72
N GLN A 120 20.12 -0.35 -9.39
CA GLN A 120 20.86 0.60 -8.58
C GLN A 120 22.35 0.59 -8.91
N SER A 121 22.92 -0.58 -9.23
CA SER A 121 24.31 -0.70 -9.68
C SER A 121 24.54 0.02 -10.99
N HIS A 122 23.67 -0.20 -11.97
CA HIS A 122 23.79 0.42 -13.29
C HIS A 122 23.51 1.93 -13.25
N GLU A 123 22.52 2.38 -12.48
CA GLU A 123 22.28 3.81 -12.25
C GLU A 123 23.47 4.46 -11.55
N ARG A 124 24.10 3.77 -10.58
CA ARG A 124 25.28 4.27 -9.89
C ARG A 124 26.52 4.25 -10.79
N LEU A 125 26.73 3.23 -11.61
CA LEU A 125 27.80 3.18 -12.61
C LEU A 125 27.63 4.29 -13.65
N ALA A 126 26.40 4.53 -14.12
CA ALA A 126 26.09 5.66 -14.99
C ALA A 126 26.34 7.03 -14.31
N SER A 127 26.19 7.13 -12.98
CA SER A 127 26.55 8.33 -12.21
C SER A 127 28.04 8.40 -11.81
N LEU A 128 28.74 7.27 -11.81
CA LEU A 128 30.18 7.15 -11.50
C LEU A 128 31.05 7.42 -12.72
N ASP A 129 30.52 7.27 -13.95
CA ASP A 129 31.17 7.79 -15.17
C ASP A 129 31.33 9.33 -15.13
N GLU A 130 30.59 10.02 -14.26
CA GLU A 130 30.72 11.46 -14.02
C GLU A 130 31.68 11.82 -12.87
N VAL A 131 31.98 10.89 -11.96
CA VAL A 131 32.88 11.12 -10.81
C VAL A 131 33.63 9.83 -10.46
N LEU A 132 34.85 9.71 -10.98
CA LEU A 132 35.78 8.63 -10.64
C LEU A 132 35.95 8.49 -9.12
N GLY A 133 35.72 7.27 -8.64
CA GLY A 133 36.36 6.71 -7.45
C GLY A 133 35.53 6.75 -6.16
N ARG A 134 34.92 5.62 -5.80
CA ARG A 134 35.03 5.02 -4.46
C ARG A 134 34.42 3.61 -4.37
N ASP A 135 35.17 2.79 -3.64
CA ASP A 135 35.07 1.34 -3.40
C ASP A 135 33.71 0.75 -3.00
N ASP A 136 33.55 -0.53 -3.41
CA ASP A 136 32.86 -1.66 -2.77
C ASP A 136 31.84 -1.34 -1.66
N THR A 137 30.72 -0.75 -2.06
CA THR A 137 29.50 -0.79 -1.24
C THR A 137 28.55 -1.83 -1.81
N VAL A 138 28.42 -2.96 -1.10
CA VAL A 138 27.41 -4.00 -1.36
C VAL A 138 26.05 -3.33 -1.57
N LEU A 139 25.43 -3.56 -2.72
CA LEU A 139 24.16 -2.96 -3.10
C LEU A 139 23.03 -3.56 -2.26
N ARG A 140 22.61 -2.79 -1.26
CA ARG A 140 21.45 -3.09 -0.43
C ARG A 140 20.31 -2.18 -0.86
N PRO A 141 19.06 -2.68 -0.95
CA PRO A 141 17.91 -1.80 -1.14
C PRO A 141 17.94 -0.70 -0.08
N SER A 142 17.52 0.50 -0.45
CA SER A 142 17.56 1.60 0.53
C SER A 142 16.66 1.24 1.72
N PRO A 143 17.01 1.63 2.95
CA PRO A 143 16.19 1.38 4.13
C PRO A 143 14.72 1.79 3.93
N TRP A 144 14.48 2.88 3.19
CA TRP A 144 13.14 3.36 2.86
C TRP A 144 12.34 2.39 1.96
N GLU A 145 13.00 1.78 0.98
CA GLU A 145 12.36 0.83 0.07
C GLU A 145 12.04 -0.49 0.77
N GLU A 146 12.92 -0.96 1.65
CA GLU A 146 12.71 -2.18 2.43
C GLU A 146 11.47 -2.05 3.33
N VAL A 147 11.34 -0.93 4.04
CA VAL A 147 10.15 -0.63 4.86
C VAL A 147 8.89 -0.50 4.00
N ARG A 148 8.99 0.16 2.85
CA ARG A 148 7.86 0.29 1.91
C ARG A 148 7.35 -1.08 1.46
N ASP A 149 8.26 -1.99 1.13
CA ASP A 149 7.92 -3.34 0.69
C ASP A 149 7.31 -4.17 1.82
N PHE A 150 7.82 -4.04 3.05
CA PHE A 150 7.23 -4.68 4.22
C PHE A 150 5.74 -4.32 4.37
N PHE A 151 5.38 -3.03 4.38
CA PHE A 151 3.98 -2.61 4.47
C PHE A 151 3.14 -3.04 3.26
N HIS A 152 3.75 -3.15 2.08
CA HIS A 152 3.08 -3.59 0.85
C HIS A 152 2.70 -5.07 0.90
N TYR A 153 3.57 -5.94 1.42
CA TYR A 153 3.31 -7.38 1.53
C TYR A 153 2.44 -7.76 2.74
N CYS A 154 2.24 -6.85 3.70
CA CYS A 154 1.28 -7.03 4.80
C CYS A 154 -0.14 -6.52 4.46
N ASP A 155 -0.50 -6.36 3.19
CA ASP A 155 -1.80 -5.83 2.73
C ASP A 155 -2.21 -4.50 3.41
N ASN A 156 -1.21 -3.74 3.85
CA ASN A 156 -1.39 -2.50 4.60
C ASN A 156 -2.31 -2.63 5.85
N TYR A 157 -2.40 -3.82 6.45
CA TYR A 157 -3.16 -4.05 7.68
C TYR A 157 -2.35 -4.86 8.70
N LEU A 158 -2.18 -4.30 9.90
CA LEU A 158 -1.38 -4.86 10.98
C LEU A 158 -2.30 -5.21 12.15
N ASP A 159 -2.88 -6.41 12.12
CA ASP A 159 -3.99 -6.81 13.01
C ASP A 159 -3.70 -6.58 14.50
N ALA A 160 -2.53 -7.00 14.99
CA ALA A 160 -2.18 -6.87 16.40
C ALA A 160 -2.08 -5.40 16.84
N ILE A 161 -1.43 -4.56 16.04
CA ILE A 161 -1.26 -3.13 16.33
C ILE A 161 -2.61 -2.40 16.20
N ASP A 162 -3.40 -2.74 15.20
CA ASP A 162 -4.73 -2.15 14.97
C ASP A 162 -5.68 -2.42 16.15
N ARG A 163 -5.71 -3.67 16.63
CA ARG A 163 -6.51 -4.07 17.78
C ARG A 163 -6.03 -3.42 19.07
N ALA A 164 -4.71 -3.32 19.28
CA ALA A 164 -4.15 -2.62 20.43
C ALA A 164 -4.57 -1.13 20.44
N ALA A 165 -4.50 -0.48 19.27
CA ALA A 165 -4.88 0.92 19.12
C ALA A 165 -6.39 1.15 19.30
N GLU A 166 -7.23 0.26 18.79
CA GLU A 166 -8.68 0.30 19.01
C GLU A 166 -9.04 0.05 20.46
N HIS A 167 -8.42 -0.93 21.12
CA HIS A 167 -8.64 -1.19 22.55
C HIS A 167 -8.24 0.02 23.41
N TYR A 168 -7.14 0.67 23.06
CA TYR A 168 -6.65 1.87 23.74
C TYR A 168 -7.63 3.06 23.64
N SER A 169 -8.09 3.36 22.43
CA SER A 169 -8.87 4.57 22.14
C SER A 169 -10.38 4.41 22.20
N ALA A 170 -10.87 3.18 22.04
CA ALA A 170 -12.29 2.84 22.02
C ALA A 170 -12.59 1.54 22.80
N PRO A 171 -12.22 1.45 24.09
CA PRO A 171 -12.51 0.26 24.89
C PRO A 171 -14.03 0.00 24.93
N GLY A 172 -14.44 -1.23 24.65
CA GLY A 172 -15.86 -1.59 24.54
C GLY A 172 -16.57 -1.01 23.32
N GLY A 173 -15.83 -0.51 22.32
CA GLY A 173 -16.39 0.09 21.10
C GLY A 173 -16.81 1.56 21.24
N ILE A 174 -16.65 2.15 22.43
CA ILE A 174 -16.99 3.55 22.69
C ILE A 174 -15.74 4.41 22.55
N ARG A 175 -15.72 5.23 21.51
CA ARG A 175 -14.60 6.16 21.26
C ARG A 175 -14.47 7.18 22.40
N LYS A 176 -13.25 7.33 22.90
CA LYS A 176 -12.88 8.36 23.88
C LYS A 176 -12.21 9.56 23.20
N ASP A 177 -12.11 10.67 23.95
CA ASP A 177 -11.28 11.80 23.54
C ASP A 177 -9.80 11.39 23.58
N VAL A 178 -9.19 11.35 22.41
CA VAL A 178 -7.80 10.91 22.22
C VAL A 178 -6.78 11.81 22.89
N VAL A 179 -7.06 13.11 23.04
CA VAL A 179 -6.17 14.04 23.75
C VAL A 179 -6.22 13.72 25.23
N LEU A 180 -7.43 13.61 25.80
CA LEU A 180 -7.61 13.32 27.21
C LEU A 180 -6.93 12.00 27.62
N ILE A 181 -7.24 10.90 26.95
CA ILE A 181 -6.69 9.59 27.30
C ILE A 181 -5.16 9.52 27.11
N ALA A 182 -4.63 10.22 26.10
CA ALA A 182 -3.20 10.23 25.84
C ALA A 182 -2.46 11.08 26.86
N SER A 183 -2.98 12.26 27.22
CA SER A 183 -2.45 13.08 28.30
C SER A 183 -2.45 12.31 29.63
N GLU A 184 -3.53 11.61 29.97
CA GLU A 184 -3.59 10.76 31.17
C GLU A 184 -2.58 9.60 31.13
N THR A 185 -2.44 8.96 29.97
CA THR A 185 -1.49 7.85 29.78
C THR A 185 -0.06 8.31 29.97
N LEU A 186 0.31 9.46 29.39
CA LEU A 186 1.62 10.06 29.54
C LEU A 186 1.88 10.51 30.98
N ALA A 187 0.90 11.16 31.62
CA ALA A 187 1.02 11.59 33.01
C ALA A 187 1.21 10.40 33.97
N LYS A 188 0.47 9.30 33.78
CA LYS A 188 0.67 8.04 34.54
C LYS A 188 2.05 7.43 34.29
N ALA A 189 2.57 7.58 33.08
CA ALA A 189 3.94 7.23 32.74
C ALA A 189 4.95 8.32 33.16
N GLY A 190 4.61 9.28 34.04
CA GLY A 190 5.52 10.32 34.52
C GLY A 190 6.08 11.21 33.41
N VAL A 191 5.39 11.33 32.27
CA VAL A 191 5.77 12.18 31.16
C VAL A 191 4.96 13.48 31.19
N SER A 192 5.64 14.61 31.24
CA SER A 192 5.00 15.93 31.10
C SER A 192 4.70 16.21 29.63
N LEU A 193 3.56 16.85 29.35
CA LEU A 193 3.15 17.26 28.02
C LEU A 193 3.07 18.79 27.96
N GLN A 194 3.76 19.40 27.00
CA GLN A 194 3.67 20.84 26.75
C GLN A 194 3.52 21.17 25.26
N LEU A 195 2.81 22.26 24.97
CA LEU A 195 2.79 22.89 23.66
C LEU A 195 3.84 24.00 23.64
N SER A 196 4.80 23.90 22.73
CA SER A 196 5.91 24.84 22.60
C SER A 196 5.89 25.50 21.22
N ASP A 197 6.25 26.78 21.15
CA ASP A 197 6.45 27.46 19.86
C ASP A 197 7.75 26.98 19.21
N MET A 198 7.67 25.95 18.36
CA MET A 198 8.83 25.34 17.71
C MET A 198 8.55 24.89 16.28
N THR A 199 9.60 24.80 15.46
CA THR A 199 9.53 24.32 14.06
C THR A 199 9.48 22.80 13.98
N THR A 200 10.16 22.10 14.89
CA THR A 200 10.10 20.65 15.02
C THR A 200 8.71 20.23 15.46
N ILE A 201 8.11 19.25 14.79
CA ILE A 201 6.72 18.85 15.05
C ILE A 201 6.53 18.25 16.46
N ARG A 202 7.51 17.48 16.94
CA ARG A 202 7.51 16.78 18.22
C ARG A 202 8.95 16.63 18.74
N ARG A 203 9.16 16.83 20.04
CA ARG A 203 10.41 16.52 20.74
C ARG A 203 10.09 15.74 22.01
N PHE A 204 10.76 14.62 22.24
CA PHE A 204 10.68 13.89 23.50
C PHE A 204 12.07 13.83 24.12
N ASP A 205 12.19 14.33 25.35
CA ASP A 205 13.40 14.22 26.16
C ASP A 205 13.25 13.03 27.12
N PRO A 206 14.00 11.93 26.93
CA PRO A 206 13.92 10.78 27.81
C PRO A 206 14.51 11.03 29.20
N GLY A 207 15.48 11.94 29.34
CA GLY A 207 16.10 12.29 30.62
C GLY A 207 15.18 13.13 31.51
N GLN A 208 14.47 14.08 30.92
CA GLN A 208 13.49 14.92 31.62
C GLN A 208 12.07 14.33 31.64
N ARG A 209 11.84 13.26 30.88
CA ARG A 209 10.50 12.70 30.60
C ARG A 209 9.53 13.79 30.14
N ALA A 210 9.96 14.63 29.20
CA ALA A 210 9.17 15.75 28.71
C ALA A 210 8.82 15.54 27.23
N LEU A 211 7.54 15.57 26.90
CA LEU A 211 7.02 15.58 25.54
C LEU A 211 6.58 17.00 25.16
N GLU A 212 7.17 17.52 24.10
CA GLU A 212 6.82 18.80 23.51
C GLU A 212 6.18 18.57 22.15
N LEU A 213 5.03 19.21 21.92
CA LEU A 213 4.40 19.28 20.61
C LEU A 213 4.43 20.72 20.10
N SER A 214 4.63 20.88 18.80
CA SER A 214 4.65 22.21 18.19
C SER A 214 3.27 22.87 18.29
N ALA A 215 3.21 24.05 18.88
CA ALA A 215 2.03 24.92 18.85
C ALA A 215 1.72 25.40 17.41
N ARG A 216 2.70 25.38 16.50
CA ARG A 216 2.52 25.72 15.07
C ARG A 216 1.88 24.60 14.25
N ALA A 217 1.94 23.35 14.73
CA ALA A 217 1.32 22.23 14.05
C ALA A 217 -0.21 22.30 14.18
N ASN A 218 -0.94 21.94 13.13
CA ASN A 218 -2.40 21.89 13.20
C ASN A 218 -2.88 20.81 14.20
N GLY A 219 -4.12 20.94 14.68
CA GLY A 219 -4.66 20.05 15.72
C GLY A 219 -4.63 18.56 15.33
N ALA A 220 -4.88 18.22 14.07
CA ALA A 220 -4.82 16.83 13.58
C ALA A 220 -3.38 16.26 13.68
N THR A 221 -2.38 17.09 13.41
CA THR A 221 -0.96 16.73 13.54
C THR A 221 -0.58 16.61 15.00
N GLN A 222 -0.99 17.54 15.87
CA GLN A 222 -0.73 17.46 17.32
C GLN A 222 -1.31 16.17 17.92
N ARG A 223 -2.59 15.85 17.66
CA ARG A 223 -3.23 14.61 18.11
C ARG A 223 -2.47 13.36 17.65
N PHE A 224 -2.08 13.33 16.39
CA PHE A 224 -1.35 12.19 15.82
C PHE A 224 0.02 12.01 16.45
N GLN A 225 0.74 13.11 16.71
CA GLN A 225 2.07 13.07 17.31
C GLN A 225 2.04 12.71 18.80
N LEU A 226 0.99 13.12 19.49
CA LEU A 226 0.69 12.69 20.84
C LEU A 226 0.50 11.17 20.90
N LEU A 227 -0.38 10.63 20.06
CA LEU A 227 -0.65 9.18 19.98
C LEU A 227 0.56 8.38 19.49
N HIS A 228 1.36 8.94 18.59
CA HIS A 228 2.63 8.34 18.18
C HIS A 228 3.57 8.16 19.37
N GLN A 229 3.71 9.19 20.22
CA GLN A 229 4.57 9.07 21.39
C GLN A 229 4.01 8.06 22.41
N VAL A 230 2.68 8.01 22.58
CA VAL A 230 2.04 6.94 23.36
C VAL A 230 2.40 5.56 22.82
N ALA A 231 2.38 5.37 21.50
CA ALA A 231 2.76 4.09 20.88
C ALA A 231 4.19 3.69 21.26
N LEU A 232 5.14 4.61 21.10
CA LEU A 232 6.56 4.35 21.40
C LEU A 232 6.80 4.04 22.88
N LEU A 233 6.05 4.67 23.80
CA LEU A 233 6.25 4.48 25.24
C LEU A 233 5.49 3.28 25.82
N THR A 234 4.33 2.93 25.25
CA THR A 234 3.43 1.95 25.87
C THR A 234 3.28 0.65 25.07
N GLN A 235 3.60 0.68 23.77
CA GLN A 235 3.44 -0.46 22.87
C GLN A 235 4.78 -1.00 22.37
N ASN A 236 5.90 -0.56 22.94
CA ASN A 236 7.24 -0.87 22.44
C ASN A 236 7.46 -2.37 22.22
N ASP A 237 7.08 -3.21 23.18
CA ASP A 237 7.27 -4.66 23.09
C ASP A 237 6.49 -5.26 21.90
N LEU A 238 5.27 -4.78 21.66
CA LEU A 238 4.48 -5.18 20.49
C LEU A 238 5.13 -4.72 19.18
N LEU A 239 5.67 -3.50 19.16
CA LEU A 239 6.37 -2.97 17.99
C LEU A 239 7.64 -3.78 17.69
N GLU A 240 8.46 -4.04 18.71
CA GLU A 240 9.70 -4.83 18.58
C GLU A 240 9.42 -6.26 18.12
N ALA A 241 8.42 -6.93 18.71
CA ALA A 241 8.02 -8.27 18.28
C ALA A 241 7.56 -8.30 16.80
N THR A 242 6.89 -7.24 16.34
CA THR A 242 6.50 -7.10 14.92
C THR A 242 7.71 -6.90 14.01
N LEU A 243 8.70 -6.12 14.45
CA LEU A 243 9.95 -5.87 13.71
C LEU A 243 10.82 -7.13 13.62
N ASP A 244 10.85 -7.96 14.65
CA ASP A 244 11.58 -9.25 14.63
C ASP A 244 11.04 -10.21 13.58
N LEU A 245 9.72 -10.22 13.37
CA LEU A 245 9.09 -11.03 12.34
C LEU A 245 9.41 -10.51 10.92
N ALA A 246 9.64 -9.20 10.77
CA ALA A 246 9.88 -8.55 9.48
C ALA A 246 11.24 -8.88 8.85
N ARG A 247 12.23 -9.31 9.65
CA ARG A 247 13.59 -9.72 9.21
C ARG A 247 14.29 -8.69 8.32
N PHE A 248 14.26 -7.41 8.73
CA PHE A 248 14.98 -6.34 8.03
C PHE A 248 16.49 -6.60 7.95
N GLN A 249 17.10 -6.22 6.84
CA GLN A 249 18.53 -6.44 6.52
C GLN A 249 19.43 -5.36 7.11
N SER A 250 18.88 -4.20 7.47
CA SER A 250 19.61 -3.06 8.05
C SER A 250 18.96 -2.55 9.34
N ALA A 251 19.79 -2.02 10.25
CA ALA A 251 19.31 -1.40 11.48
C ALA A 251 18.49 -0.14 11.17
N GLU A 252 18.90 0.62 10.15
CA GLU A 252 18.20 1.83 9.70
C GLU A 252 16.80 1.51 9.16
N ALA A 253 16.62 0.41 8.41
CA ALA A 253 15.31 -0.01 7.95
C ALA A 253 14.43 -0.42 9.14
N ARG A 254 15.00 -1.11 10.12
CA ARG A 254 14.29 -1.46 11.36
C ARG A 254 13.82 -0.22 12.12
N ASP A 255 14.68 0.79 12.27
CA ASP A 255 14.34 2.04 12.95
C ASP A 255 13.25 2.83 12.20
N ILE A 256 13.36 2.93 10.87
CA ILE A 256 12.33 3.57 10.03
C ILE A 256 11.02 2.79 10.12
N ALA A 257 11.06 1.46 10.11
CA ALA A 257 9.89 0.62 10.27
C ALA A 257 9.23 0.84 11.63
N LYS A 258 10.01 0.95 12.71
CA LYS A 258 9.48 1.22 14.06
C LYS A 258 8.67 2.51 14.10
N ILE A 259 9.19 3.57 13.48
CA ILE A 259 8.47 4.85 13.30
C ILE A 259 7.20 4.64 12.45
N GLY A 260 7.26 3.83 11.40
CA GLY A 260 6.12 3.42 10.59
C GLY A 260 5.03 2.69 11.37
N LEU A 261 5.40 1.74 12.24
CA LEU A 261 4.48 0.99 13.09
C LEU A 261 3.84 1.90 14.16
N ALA A 262 4.62 2.81 14.76
CA ALA A 262 4.09 3.82 15.67
C ALA A 262 3.12 4.79 14.98
N ASN A 263 3.41 5.17 13.72
CA ASN A 263 2.47 5.94 12.90
C ASN A 263 1.19 5.15 12.58
N TYR A 264 1.30 3.84 12.33
CA TYR A 264 0.14 2.98 12.13
C TYR A 264 -0.74 2.94 13.39
N PHE A 265 -0.14 2.70 14.56
CA PHE A 265 -0.83 2.76 15.84
C PHE A 265 -1.52 4.11 16.05
N ALA A 266 -0.81 5.22 15.83
CA ALA A 266 -1.37 6.56 16.00
C ALA A 266 -2.59 6.80 15.10
N GLY A 267 -2.52 6.35 13.85
CA GLY A 267 -3.65 6.40 12.92
C GLY A 267 -4.83 5.54 13.38
N ALA A 268 -4.56 4.31 13.81
CA ALA A 268 -5.59 3.38 14.30
C ALA A 268 -6.19 3.78 15.64
N ALA A 269 -5.46 4.51 16.50
CA ALA A 269 -5.96 5.04 17.77
C ALA A 269 -6.74 6.35 17.56
N LEU A 270 -6.34 7.18 16.60
CA LEU A 270 -7.12 8.36 16.22
C LEU A 270 -8.44 7.96 15.53
N LEU A 271 -8.38 6.90 14.73
CA LEU A 271 -9.44 6.39 13.88
C LEU A 271 -9.71 4.90 14.23
N PRO A 272 -10.28 4.61 15.42
CA PRO A 272 -10.50 3.24 15.89
C PRO A 272 -11.33 2.45 14.89
N TYR A 273 -10.92 1.21 14.62
CA TYR A 273 -11.35 0.45 13.45
C TYR A 273 -12.87 0.38 13.27
N ARG A 274 -13.60 -0.17 14.25
CA ARG A 274 -15.05 -0.37 14.16
C ARG A 274 -15.82 0.96 14.16
N PRO A 275 -15.55 1.92 15.08
CA PRO A 275 -16.20 3.23 15.00
C PRO A 275 -15.94 3.96 13.68
N PHE A 276 -14.71 3.90 13.16
CA PHE A 276 -14.34 4.54 11.90
C PHE A 276 -14.99 3.86 10.69
N GLN A 277 -15.01 2.53 10.66
CA GLN A 277 -15.71 1.77 9.63
C GLN A 277 -17.20 2.09 9.61
N GLN A 278 -17.85 2.10 10.77
CA GLN A 278 -19.26 2.43 10.88
C GLN A 278 -19.55 3.84 10.35
N ALA A 279 -18.77 4.83 10.80
CA ALA A 279 -18.91 6.20 10.31
C ALA A 279 -18.64 6.30 8.79
N ALA A 280 -17.69 5.55 8.24
CA ALA A 280 -17.42 5.52 6.81
C ALA A 280 -18.61 4.95 6.02
N LEU A 281 -19.30 3.95 6.55
CA LEU A 281 -20.52 3.42 5.92
C LEU A 281 -21.67 4.43 5.99
N GLU A 282 -21.92 5.01 7.17
CA GLU A 282 -23.01 5.98 7.40
C GLU A 282 -22.86 7.25 6.56
N THR A 283 -21.63 7.72 6.38
CA THR A 283 -21.31 8.93 5.61
C THR A 283 -21.03 8.66 4.13
N ARG A 284 -21.20 7.41 3.67
CA ARG A 284 -20.81 6.99 2.31
C ARG A 284 -19.40 7.43 1.95
N HIS A 285 -18.46 7.21 2.87
CA HIS A 285 -17.03 7.51 2.71
C HIS A 285 -16.72 8.96 2.37
N ASP A 286 -17.52 9.93 2.83
CA ASP A 286 -17.18 11.35 2.69
C ASP A 286 -15.93 11.66 3.54
N LEU A 287 -14.80 11.98 2.87
CA LEU A 287 -13.52 12.21 3.54
C LEU A 287 -13.54 13.47 4.42
N GLU A 288 -14.29 14.51 4.03
CA GLU A 288 -14.39 15.74 4.81
C GLU A 288 -15.24 15.50 6.04
N ARG A 289 -16.38 14.83 5.89
CA ARG A 289 -17.22 14.46 7.03
C ARG A 289 -16.50 13.55 8.02
N LEU A 290 -15.74 12.57 7.53
CA LEU A 290 -14.91 11.71 8.36
C LEU A 290 -13.79 12.50 9.06
N ALA A 291 -13.16 13.46 8.38
CA ALA A 291 -12.16 14.33 8.98
C ALA A 291 -12.74 15.13 10.15
N ASP A 292 -13.95 15.68 9.99
CA ASP A 292 -14.67 16.42 11.02
C ASP A 292 -15.04 15.54 12.22
N ILE A 293 -15.65 14.38 11.98
CA ILE A 293 -16.07 13.45 13.05
C ILE A 293 -14.86 13.05 13.90
N PHE A 294 -13.72 12.79 13.27
CA PHE A 294 -12.54 12.27 13.96
C PHE A 294 -11.50 13.31 14.37
N GLY A 295 -11.65 14.57 13.94
CA GLY A 295 -10.64 15.60 14.14
C GLY A 295 -9.31 15.26 13.47
N ALA A 296 -9.35 14.54 12.34
CA ALA A 296 -8.20 14.08 11.58
C ALA A 296 -8.02 14.91 10.30
N SER A 297 -6.86 14.83 9.65
CA SER A 297 -6.67 15.43 8.32
C SER A 297 -7.22 14.53 7.22
N ILE A 298 -7.50 15.12 6.05
CA ILE A 298 -7.92 14.36 4.85
C ILE A 298 -6.90 13.26 4.49
N GLU A 299 -5.59 13.55 4.60
CA GLU A 299 -4.53 12.56 4.38
C GLU A 299 -4.62 11.39 5.37
N GLN A 300 -4.91 11.66 6.65
CA GLN A 300 -5.05 10.62 7.68
C GLN A 300 -6.30 9.76 7.46
N VAL A 301 -7.43 10.37 7.09
CA VAL A 301 -8.68 9.66 6.76
C VAL A 301 -8.47 8.76 5.54
N ALA A 302 -7.93 9.31 4.45
CA ALA A 302 -7.67 8.55 3.23
C ALA A 302 -6.68 7.41 3.47
N HIS A 303 -5.63 7.65 4.26
CA HIS A 303 -4.70 6.60 4.67
C HIS A 303 -5.42 5.51 5.48
N ARG A 304 -6.24 5.87 6.46
CA ARG A 304 -6.98 4.90 7.28
C ARG A 304 -7.96 4.06 6.47
N LEU A 305 -8.68 4.65 5.52
CA LEU A 305 -9.56 3.90 4.62
C LEU A 305 -8.81 2.79 3.88
N SER A 306 -7.56 3.04 3.45
CA SER A 306 -6.70 2.03 2.81
C SER A 306 -6.18 0.92 3.74
N THR A 307 -6.50 0.98 5.04
CA THR A 307 -6.10 -0.02 6.05
C THR A 307 -7.27 -0.86 6.56
N LEU A 308 -8.51 -0.65 6.08
CA LEU A 308 -9.70 -1.36 6.58
C LEU A 308 -9.80 -2.80 6.05
N GLN A 309 -8.82 -3.65 6.38
CA GLN A 309 -8.70 -5.04 5.90
C GLN A 309 -8.73 -6.12 7.01
N ARG A 310 -9.33 -5.81 8.17
CA ARG A 310 -9.52 -6.76 9.27
C ARG A 310 -10.38 -7.95 8.81
N PRO A 311 -9.91 -9.19 8.98
CA PRO A 311 -10.70 -10.38 8.68
C PRO A 311 -12.06 -10.36 9.40
N GLY A 312 -13.13 -10.70 8.68
CA GLY A 312 -14.51 -10.66 9.20
C GLY A 312 -15.12 -9.27 9.36
N ALA A 313 -14.40 -8.18 9.08
CA ALA A 313 -14.91 -6.82 9.14
C ALA A 313 -14.26 -5.91 8.08
N LYS A 314 -14.07 -6.39 6.85
CA LYS A 314 -13.42 -5.62 5.79
C LYS A 314 -14.27 -4.42 5.34
N GLY A 315 -13.62 -3.28 5.10
CA GLY A 315 -14.21 -2.12 4.43
C GLY A 315 -14.10 -2.22 2.91
N VAL A 316 -14.45 -1.13 2.21
CA VAL A 316 -14.18 -1.00 0.77
C VAL A 316 -12.66 -1.12 0.55
N PRO A 317 -12.20 -1.99 -0.37
CA PRO A 317 -10.79 -2.08 -0.69
C PRO A 317 -10.36 -0.80 -1.42
N PHE A 318 -9.50 -0.02 -0.77
CA PHE A 318 -8.92 1.19 -1.32
C PHE A 318 -7.43 1.03 -1.58
N PHE A 319 -6.96 1.70 -2.63
CA PHE A 319 -5.57 2.10 -2.71
C PHE A 319 -5.43 3.55 -2.29
N PHE A 320 -4.30 3.89 -1.69
CA PHE A 320 -3.90 5.24 -1.31
C PHE A 320 -2.53 5.54 -1.89
N VAL A 321 -2.35 6.74 -2.42
CA VAL A 321 -1.06 7.25 -2.86
C VAL A 321 -0.85 8.68 -2.37
N ARG A 322 0.40 9.09 -2.20
CA ARG A 322 0.81 10.48 -2.08
C ARG A 322 1.91 10.77 -3.09
N VAL A 323 1.72 11.80 -3.89
CA VAL A 323 2.60 12.19 -5.00
C VAL A 323 3.04 13.63 -4.79
N ASP A 324 4.27 13.98 -5.17
CA ASP A 324 4.72 15.37 -5.26
C ASP A 324 4.47 15.97 -6.66
N GLN A 325 4.86 17.22 -6.86
CA GLN A 325 4.64 17.93 -8.13
C GLN A 325 5.47 17.37 -9.30
N ALA A 326 6.57 16.67 -9.01
CA ALA A 326 7.40 16.01 -10.01
C ALA A 326 6.85 14.63 -10.41
N GLY A 327 5.76 14.17 -9.77
CA GLY A 327 5.21 12.84 -9.99
C GLY A 327 5.86 11.75 -9.14
N THR A 328 6.73 12.11 -8.19
CA THR A 328 7.37 11.14 -7.29
C THR A 328 6.35 10.60 -6.30
N ILE A 329 6.16 9.29 -6.29
CA ILE A 329 5.31 8.61 -5.31
C ILE A 329 6.06 8.53 -3.97
N THR A 330 5.68 9.36 -3.02
CA THR A 330 6.31 9.43 -1.68
C THR A 330 5.66 8.50 -0.66
N LYS A 331 4.43 8.03 -0.93
CA LYS A 331 3.72 7.05 -0.11
C LYS A 331 2.73 6.28 -0.99
N ARG A 332 2.63 4.97 -0.82
CA ARG A 332 1.64 4.14 -1.52
C ARG A 332 1.23 2.95 -0.67
N HIS A 333 -0.07 2.63 -0.72
CA HIS A 333 -0.68 1.50 -0.06
C HIS A 333 -1.80 0.98 -0.94
N SER A 334 -2.01 -0.34 -1.01
CA SER A 334 -3.10 -0.90 -1.81
C SER A 334 -3.73 -2.07 -1.10
N ALA A 335 -5.05 -2.03 -0.93
CA ALA A 335 -5.89 -3.19 -0.68
C ALA A 335 -6.61 -3.66 -1.96
N THR A 336 -6.36 -3.01 -3.09
CA THR A 336 -6.96 -3.34 -4.40
C THR A 336 -5.98 -4.07 -5.30
N ARG A 337 -6.45 -4.45 -6.50
CA ARG A 337 -5.59 -4.88 -7.61
C ARG A 337 -4.86 -3.74 -8.31
N PHE A 338 -5.15 -2.47 -7.97
CA PHE A 338 -4.48 -1.34 -8.56
C PHE A 338 -2.99 -1.37 -8.22
N GLN A 339 -2.19 -1.24 -9.27
CA GLN A 339 -0.74 -1.31 -9.21
C GLN A 339 -0.17 0.08 -9.43
N PHE A 340 0.90 0.37 -8.70
CA PHE A 340 1.62 1.63 -8.85
C PHE A 340 2.93 1.33 -9.57
N ALA A 341 3.34 2.23 -10.47
CA ALA A 341 4.66 2.16 -11.06
C ALA A 341 5.72 2.10 -9.93
N ARG A 342 6.60 1.09 -9.96
CA ARG A 342 7.78 1.08 -9.09
C ARG A 342 8.90 1.90 -9.71
N TYR A 343 8.98 1.91 -11.05
CA TYR A 343 10.01 2.55 -11.85
C TYR A 343 9.41 3.27 -13.06
N GLY A 344 9.96 4.44 -13.38
CA GLY A 344 9.44 5.32 -14.43
C GLY A 344 8.13 6.01 -14.01
N GLY A 345 7.99 7.28 -14.39
CA GLY A 345 6.87 8.12 -13.94
C GLY A 345 5.49 7.49 -14.17
N ALA A 346 4.57 7.79 -13.26
CA ALA A 346 3.18 7.34 -13.34
C ALA A 346 2.48 7.90 -14.59
N CYS A 347 1.39 7.26 -15.00
CA CYS A 347 0.63 7.69 -16.18
C CYS A 347 0.16 9.14 -16.04
N PRO A 348 0.52 10.05 -16.98
CA PRO A 348 0.14 11.46 -16.91
C PRO A 348 -1.37 11.71 -17.05
N LEU A 349 -2.12 10.75 -17.60
CA LEU A 349 -3.59 10.82 -17.68
C LEU A 349 -4.27 10.53 -16.32
N TRP A 350 -3.53 10.05 -15.32
CA TRP A 350 -4.08 9.85 -13.99
C TRP A 350 -4.36 11.18 -13.30
N ASN A 351 -5.58 11.35 -12.78
CA ASN A 351 -6.06 12.60 -12.18
C ASN A 351 -5.25 13.10 -10.98
N VAL A 352 -4.41 12.28 -10.34
CA VAL A 352 -3.55 12.71 -9.23
C VAL A 352 -2.62 13.87 -9.61
N HIS A 353 -2.15 13.89 -10.87
CA HIS A 353 -1.27 14.94 -11.36
C HIS A 353 -2.00 16.28 -11.56
N ARG A 354 -3.30 16.23 -11.91
CA ARG A 354 -4.15 17.43 -12.06
C ARG A 354 -4.56 18.06 -10.73
N ALA A 355 -4.42 17.34 -9.62
CA ALA A 355 -4.80 17.87 -8.30
C ALA A 355 -4.02 19.14 -7.92
N PHE A 356 -2.81 19.34 -8.46
CA PHE A 356 -2.01 20.54 -8.21
C PHE A 356 -2.56 21.79 -8.90
N GLU A 357 -3.34 21.62 -9.96
CA GLU A 357 -3.95 22.69 -10.77
C GLU A 357 -5.22 23.24 -10.11
N THR A 358 -5.86 22.44 -9.25
CA THR A 358 -7.13 22.79 -8.57
C THR A 358 -7.03 22.57 -7.06
N PRO A 359 -6.19 23.35 -6.34
CA PRO A 359 -6.01 23.19 -4.90
C PRO A 359 -7.33 23.28 -4.13
N GLY A 360 -7.51 22.40 -3.15
CA GLY A 360 -8.69 22.33 -2.29
C GLY A 360 -9.88 21.57 -2.89
N HIS A 361 -9.84 21.18 -4.16
CA HIS A 361 -10.97 20.48 -4.81
C HIS A 361 -10.72 18.98 -4.93
N PHE A 362 -11.75 18.18 -4.70
CA PHE A 362 -11.73 16.76 -5.05
C PHE A 362 -11.95 16.58 -6.55
N LEU A 363 -10.93 16.04 -7.22
CA LEU A 363 -11.03 15.55 -8.58
C LEU A 363 -11.54 14.11 -8.57
N ARG A 364 -12.38 13.78 -9.54
CA ARG A 364 -12.99 12.46 -9.72
C ARG A 364 -12.69 11.96 -11.12
N GLN A 365 -12.33 10.69 -11.26
CA GLN A 365 -12.04 10.06 -12.54
C GLN A 365 -12.55 8.62 -12.55
N LEU A 366 -13.35 8.28 -13.56
CA LEU A 366 -13.63 6.90 -13.92
C LEU A 366 -12.54 6.42 -14.85
N ALA A 367 -11.68 5.52 -14.38
CA ALA A 367 -10.48 5.11 -15.13
C ALA A 367 -10.46 3.60 -15.40
N GLN A 368 -9.94 3.20 -16.54
CA GLN A 368 -9.70 1.80 -16.88
C GLN A 368 -8.20 1.55 -17.07
N THR A 369 -7.65 0.57 -16.37
CA THR A 369 -6.25 0.13 -16.51
C THR A 369 -6.09 -0.84 -17.71
N PRO A 370 -4.85 -1.11 -18.19
CA PRO A 370 -4.63 -1.94 -19.37
C PRO A 370 -5.09 -3.40 -19.23
N ASP A 371 -5.18 -3.91 -18.01
CA ASP A 371 -5.76 -5.22 -17.67
C ASP A 371 -7.30 -5.25 -17.72
N GLY A 372 -7.94 -4.13 -18.06
CA GLY A 372 -9.37 -3.99 -18.23
C GLY A 372 -10.13 -3.65 -16.95
N VAL A 373 -9.47 -3.62 -15.78
CA VAL A 373 -10.11 -3.29 -14.50
C VAL A 373 -10.51 -1.82 -14.47
N ARG A 374 -11.68 -1.54 -13.90
CA ARG A 374 -12.31 -0.22 -13.86
C ARG A 374 -12.34 0.30 -12.43
N TYR A 375 -12.01 1.58 -12.26
CA TYR A 375 -11.87 2.21 -10.96
C TYR A 375 -12.60 3.56 -10.89
N LEU A 376 -13.06 3.92 -9.69
CA LEU A 376 -13.34 5.29 -9.31
C LEU A 376 -12.12 5.84 -8.58
N LEU A 377 -11.51 6.90 -9.12
CA LEU A 377 -10.30 7.52 -8.61
C LEU A 377 -10.60 8.93 -8.10
N LEU A 378 -10.20 9.19 -6.86
CA LEU A 378 -10.25 10.50 -6.22
C LEU A 378 -8.84 11.06 -6.12
N ALA A 379 -8.70 12.35 -6.36
CA ALA A 379 -7.46 13.08 -6.11
C ALA A 379 -7.72 14.45 -5.50
N ARG A 380 -6.84 14.89 -4.62
CA ARG A 380 -6.91 16.23 -4.00
C ARG A 380 -5.52 16.69 -3.59
N ASP A 381 -5.25 17.99 -3.70
CA ASP A 381 -4.04 18.58 -3.13
C ASP A 381 -4.08 18.53 -1.59
N VAL A 382 -2.90 18.35 -0.99
CA VAL A 382 -2.69 18.48 0.44
C VAL A 382 -1.45 19.33 0.64
N SER A 383 -1.68 20.64 0.75
CA SER A 383 -0.63 21.63 1.04
C SER A 383 -0.45 21.81 2.54
N LYS A 384 0.80 21.71 3.02
CA LYS A 384 1.18 21.95 4.40
C LYS A 384 1.92 23.28 4.48
N SER A 385 1.22 24.29 5.00
CA SER A 385 1.81 25.62 5.25
C SER A 385 3.05 25.51 6.13
N GLY A 386 4.06 26.31 5.82
CA GLY A 386 5.25 26.47 6.65
C GLY A 386 5.02 27.35 7.89
N GLY A 387 3.84 27.97 8.00
CA GLY A 387 3.42 28.75 9.18
C GLY A 387 3.92 30.19 9.22
N SER A 388 4.65 30.65 8.20
CA SER A 388 5.03 32.06 8.03
C SER A 388 5.17 32.39 6.54
N PHE A 389 5.19 33.68 6.21
CA PHE A 389 5.24 34.16 4.82
C PHE A 389 6.44 33.64 4.02
N HIS A 390 7.61 33.50 4.67
CA HIS A 390 8.83 33.02 4.03
C HIS A 390 9.09 31.53 4.21
N ALA A 391 8.25 30.83 4.98
CA ALA A 391 8.46 29.42 5.22
C ALA A 391 8.05 28.59 3.97
N PRO A 392 8.86 27.60 3.58
CA PRO A 392 8.54 26.77 2.42
C PRO A 392 7.24 26.01 2.65
N VAL A 393 6.39 25.99 1.62
CA VAL A 393 5.14 25.21 1.61
C VAL A 393 5.43 23.84 1.04
N ARG A 394 5.08 22.79 1.78
CA ARG A 394 5.18 21.42 1.28
C ARG A 394 3.88 21.06 0.57
N ARG A 395 3.92 20.87 -0.74
CA ARG A 395 2.75 20.53 -1.55
C ARG A 395 2.80 19.07 -1.98
N PHE A 396 1.71 18.37 -1.74
CA PHE A 396 1.50 17.01 -2.21
C PHE A 396 0.12 16.90 -2.84
N ALA A 397 -0.10 15.85 -3.61
CA ALA A 397 -1.42 15.37 -3.99
C ALA A 397 -1.62 13.99 -3.36
N ILE A 398 -2.81 13.73 -2.83
CA ILE A 398 -3.23 12.38 -2.46
C ILE A 398 -4.13 11.82 -3.55
N GLY A 399 -4.02 10.51 -3.78
CA GLY A 399 -4.96 9.75 -4.58
C GLY A 399 -5.58 8.64 -3.73
N LEU A 400 -6.87 8.44 -3.85
CA LEU A 400 -7.63 7.36 -3.21
C LEU A 400 -8.52 6.72 -4.26
N GLY A 401 -8.48 5.40 -4.43
CA GLY A 401 -9.28 4.74 -5.45
C GLY A 401 -9.76 3.35 -5.06
N CYS A 402 -10.89 2.96 -5.62
CA CYS A 402 -11.48 1.62 -5.45
C CYS A 402 -12.01 1.11 -6.80
N GLU A 403 -12.16 -0.20 -6.93
CA GLU A 403 -12.80 -0.80 -8.11
C GLU A 403 -14.24 -0.28 -8.24
N VAL A 404 -14.70 -0.07 -9.47
CA VAL A 404 -16.00 0.58 -9.75
C VAL A 404 -17.18 -0.16 -9.11
N GLN A 405 -17.08 -1.47 -8.91
CA GLN A 405 -18.10 -2.26 -8.22
C GLN A 405 -18.39 -1.77 -6.79
N HIS A 406 -17.43 -1.09 -6.16
CA HIS A 406 -17.59 -0.50 -4.82
C HIS A 406 -17.99 0.99 -4.87
N ALA A 407 -18.00 1.63 -6.04
CA ALA A 407 -18.24 3.06 -6.17
C ALA A 407 -19.58 3.52 -5.59
N GLY A 408 -20.63 2.67 -5.62
CA GLY A 408 -21.93 3.01 -5.03
C GLY A 408 -21.89 3.32 -3.53
N ALA A 409 -20.87 2.83 -2.80
CA ALA A 409 -20.67 3.12 -1.38
C ALA A 409 -20.04 4.49 -1.11
N LEU A 410 -19.62 5.23 -2.14
CA LEU A 410 -18.95 6.52 -2.04
C LEU A 410 -19.87 7.66 -2.48
N VAL A 411 -19.97 8.72 -1.68
CA VAL A 411 -20.64 9.97 -2.07
C VAL A 411 -20.04 10.57 -3.35
N TYR A 412 -18.74 10.34 -3.58
CA TYR A 412 -18.05 10.86 -4.76
C TYR A 412 -18.50 10.21 -6.08
N ALA A 413 -19.21 9.09 -6.04
CA ALA A 413 -19.82 8.50 -7.23
C ALA A 413 -21.11 9.22 -7.67
N ASP A 414 -21.67 10.09 -6.83
CA ASP A 414 -22.93 10.75 -7.12
C ASP A 414 -22.83 11.62 -8.39
N GLY A 415 -23.82 11.44 -9.28
CA GLY A 415 -23.88 12.11 -10.58
C GLY A 415 -22.94 11.55 -11.66
N LEU A 416 -22.17 10.48 -11.39
CA LEU A 416 -21.33 9.84 -12.41
C LEU A 416 -22.07 8.69 -13.10
N ASP A 417 -21.89 8.54 -14.42
CA ASP A 417 -22.34 7.36 -15.15
C ASP A 417 -21.35 6.20 -14.98
N LEU A 418 -21.59 5.37 -13.97
CA LEU A 418 -20.74 4.21 -13.65
C LEU A 418 -20.78 3.09 -14.71
N LYS A 419 -21.70 3.15 -15.67
CA LYS A 419 -21.79 2.22 -16.80
C LYS A 419 -21.26 2.82 -18.10
N GLY A 420 -20.93 4.11 -18.08
CA GLY A 420 -20.48 4.88 -19.23
C GLY A 420 -19.02 4.64 -19.59
N GLN A 421 -18.41 5.67 -20.15
CA GLN A 421 -17.03 5.62 -20.61
C GLN A 421 -16.04 5.80 -19.46
N PHE A 422 -14.99 4.99 -19.47
CA PHE A 422 -13.87 5.06 -18.54
C PHE A 422 -12.63 5.55 -19.29
N GLU A 423 -11.93 6.52 -18.73
CA GLU A 423 -10.71 7.06 -19.32
C GLU A 423 -9.62 5.97 -19.34
N PRO A 424 -9.05 5.64 -20.51
CA PRO A 424 -8.05 4.59 -20.62
C PRO A 424 -6.69 5.09 -20.10
N ILE A 425 -6.39 4.77 -18.85
CA ILE A 425 -5.09 5.07 -18.23
C ILE A 425 -4.13 3.89 -18.31
N GLY A 426 -2.86 4.13 -18.03
CA GLY A 426 -1.83 3.12 -17.81
C GLY A 426 -1.27 3.16 -16.39
N ILE A 427 -0.29 2.30 -16.10
CA ILE A 427 0.49 2.37 -14.86
C ILE A 427 1.73 3.27 -15.06
N SER A 428 2.52 2.95 -16.08
CA SER A 428 3.67 3.72 -16.57
C SER A 428 3.79 3.54 -18.07
N CYS A 429 4.25 4.56 -18.82
CA CYS A 429 4.40 4.47 -20.27
C CYS A 429 5.31 3.30 -20.69
N ARG A 430 6.32 2.97 -19.88
CA ARG A 430 7.31 1.92 -20.16
C ARG A 430 6.73 0.50 -20.20
N ILE A 431 5.61 0.27 -19.52
CA ILE A 431 4.94 -1.04 -19.41
C ILE A 431 3.49 -1.01 -19.90
N CYS A 432 3.05 0.11 -20.47
CA CYS A 432 1.68 0.27 -20.93
C CYS A 432 1.51 -0.26 -22.35
N ASP A 433 0.67 -1.27 -22.53
CA ASP A 433 0.38 -1.92 -23.81
C ASP A 433 -0.57 -1.15 -24.73
N ARG A 434 -1.11 0.01 -24.30
CA ARG A 434 -2.08 0.79 -25.12
C ARG A 434 -1.41 1.39 -26.35
N GLN A 435 -1.78 0.92 -27.54
CA GLN A 435 -1.16 1.36 -28.80
C GLN A 435 -1.49 2.82 -29.15
N GLU A 436 -2.75 3.23 -28.95
CA GLU A 436 -3.26 4.55 -29.39
C GLU A 436 -3.29 5.59 -28.24
N CYS A 437 -2.26 5.61 -27.39
CA CYS A 437 -2.19 6.58 -26.29
C CYS A 437 -1.65 7.93 -26.78
N HIS A 438 -2.53 8.93 -26.88
CA HIS A 438 -2.18 10.29 -27.33
C HIS A 438 -1.17 11.02 -26.42
N GLN A 439 -1.07 10.62 -25.14
CA GLN A 439 -0.21 11.26 -24.13
C GLN A 439 1.05 10.45 -23.82
N ARG A 440 1.39 9.43 -24.64
CA ARG A 440 2.53 8.56 -24.37
C ARG A 440 3.85 9.33 -24.42
N SER A 441 4.58 9.35 -23.29
CA SER A 441 5.86 10.06 -23.17
C SER A 441 7.06 9.26 -23.66
N VAL A 442 7.04 7.94 -23.46
CA VAL A 442 8.13 7.02 -23.86
C VAL A 442 7.56 5.72 -24.43
N PRO A 443 8.27 5.06 -25.36
CA PRO A 443 7.83 3.78 -25.90
C PRO A 443 7.78 2.70 -24.81
N PRO A 444 6.86 1.74 -24.91
CA PRO A 444 6.85 0.58 -24.03
C PRO A 444 8.04 -0.34 -24.34
N ILE A 445 8.65 -0.90 -23.29
CA ILE A 445 9.90 -1.67 -23.44
C ILE A 445 9.65 -3.07 -24.01
N GLU A 446 8.52 -3.70 -23.63
CA GLU A 446 8.16 -5.06 -24.08
C GLU A 446 7.66 -5.13 -25.54
N ARG A 447 7.68 -4.02 -26.29
CA ARG A 447 7.06 -3.95 -27.62
C ARG A 447 8.05 -3.59 -28.71
N GLN A 448 7.90 -4.24 -29.86
CA GLN A 448 8.58 -3.82 -31.08
C GLN A 448 7.98 -2.50 -31.58
N LEU A 449 8.87 -1.61 -32.01
CA LEU A 449 8.50 -0.31 -32.57
C LEU A 449 8.71 -0.36 -34.09
N ARG A 450 7.75 0.18 -34.84
CA ARG A 450 7.91 0.48 -36.26
C ARG A 450 8.04 1.98 -36.42
N VAL A 451 9.10 2.42 -37.09
CA VAL A 451 9.30 3.82 -37.47
C VAL A 451 9.22 3.90 -38.98
N ASP A 452 8.31 4.73 -39.47
CA ASP A 452 8.15 5.03 -40.89
C ASP A 452 8.61 6.49 -41.11
N PRO A 453 9.76 6.72 -41.76
CA PRO A 453 10.27 8.07 -42.00
C PRO A 453 9.32 8.94 -42.84
N ASP A 454 8.47 8.31 -43.65
CA ASP A 454 7.55 8.97 -44.57
C ASP A 454 6.15 9.18 -43.95
N ARG A 455 5.92 8.72 -42.72
CA ARG A 455 4.64 8.89 -41.99
C ARG A 455 4.84 9.40 -40.57
N ARG A 456 4.16 10.50 -40.23
CA ARG A 456 4.15 11.06 -38.86
C ARG A 456 2.75 10.95 -38.24
N GLY A 457 2.60 10.00 -37.29
CA GLY A 457 1.42 9.93 -36.41
C GLY A 457 1.51 10.92 -35.23
N LEU A 458 0.63 10.81 -34.23
CA LEU A 458 0.77 11.55 -32.96
C LEU A 458 2.09 11.21 -32.26
N LEU A 459 2.44 9.93 -32.24
CA LEU A 459 3.73 9.41 -31.82
C LEU A 459 4.67 9.24 -33.02
N PRO A 460 5.99 9.41 -32.84
CA PRO A 460 6.96 9.27 -33.93
C PRO A 460 7.25 7.80 -34.29
N TYR A 461 6.56 6.85 -33.65
CA TYR A 461 6.66 5.42 -33.84
C TYR A 461 5.28 4.78 -33.66
N GLU A 462 5.10 3.61 -34.26
CA GLU A 462 3.96 2.73 -34.06
C GLU A 462 4.38 1.55 -33.18
N ILE A 463 3.48 1.10 -32.31
CA ILE A 463 3.68 -0.08 -31.45
C ILE A 463 3.11 -1.29 -32.20
N VAL A 464 3.97 -2.28 -32.49
CA VAL A 464 3.56 -3.51 -33.18
C VAL A 464 2.82 -4.43 -32.20
N GLY A 465 1.69 -4.97 -32.67
CA GLY A 465 0.73 -5.75 -31.88
C GLY A 465 1.20 -7.14 -31.46
#